data_AF-A0A9D0ZRE8-F1
#
_entry.id   AF-A0A9D0ZRE8-F1
#
_cell.length_a   1.000
_cell.length_b   1.000
_cell.length_c   1.000
_cell.angle_alpha   90.00
_cell.angle_beta   90.00
_cell.angle_gamma   90.00
#
_symmetry.space_group_name_H-M   'P 1'
#
loop_
_entity.id
_entity.type
_entity.pdbx_description
1 polymer ?
#
loop_
_entity_poly.entity_id
_entity_poly.type
_entity_poly.pdbx_seq_one_letter_code
_entity_poly.pdbx_strand_id
1 'polypeptide(L)'
;MTSGYAAFSTNITLHAKGNIKEKSRVIQSWTSVSQTDFHSDYYKQNIVSATFMDNNNVPDSAVESWNVSEDKENGEVMAWVVPTASDNSKYDLYIGAKAGVIANENSRNLFDSFYNIKSIVFNDNFDTSNATTMQSMFRRCVNLIELDLSSFDTSNVTDMVGMFQSDDADNSMKIQRIILGENFNTSKVTNMRAMFGNCYSLVDVDVSGFDTRNVTNMRDMFASCFALPKVDVSNFDTSKVTNMQGMFYRCRSLTELDISNFDTSNVTNMRSMFSELNFDKLDLCSFDTRKVVDMNGIFSGTNLQSIYVGPNWTTENADITHMFYNSSVSSVTTGQC
;
A
#
# COMPACT_ATOMS: atom_id res chain seq x y z
N MET A 1 -23.62 -33.54 2.77
CA MET A 1 -23.22 -32.94 1.48
C MET A 1 -22.14 -31.91 1.78
N THR A 2 -21.00 -32.01 1.10
CA THR A 2 -19.75 -31.33 1.45
C THR A 2 -19.57 -30.03 0.69
N SER A 3 -19.56 -28.88 1.37
CA SER A 3 -19.00 -27.64 0.84
C SER A 3 -17.50 -27.63 1.07
N GLY A 4 -16.74 -27.95 0.02
CA GLY A 4 -15.29 -27.87 0.04
C GLY A 4 -14.82 -26.41 0.02
N TYR A 5 -14.48 -25.88 1.19
CA TYR A 5 -13.66 -24.67 1.26
C TYR A 5 -12.23 -25.02 0.84
N ALA A 6 -11.76 -24.38 -0.23
CA ALA A 6 -10.35 -24.47 -0.62
C ALA A 6 -9.50 -23.82 0.48
N ALA A 7 -8.68 -24.61 1.17
CA ALA A 7 -7.75 -24.10 2.17
C ALA A 7 -6.63 -23.31 1.47
N PHE A 8 -6.70 -21.98 1.53
CA PHE A 8 -5.63 -21.10 1.09
C PHE A 8 -4.49 -21.11 2.12
N SER A 9 -3.62 -22.13 2.03
CA SER A 9 -2.33 -22.14 2.72
C SER A 9 -1.42 -21.07 2.10
N THR A 10 -1.33 -19.92 2.76
CA THR A 10 -0.42 -18.85 2.35
C THR A 10 0.98 -19.11 2.92
N ASN A 11 1.69 -20.06 2.31
CA ASN A 11 3.10 -20.32 2.63
C ASN A 11 3.94 -19.08 2.30
N ILE A 12 4.68 -18.56 3.27
CA ILE A 12 5.41 -17.29 3.18
C ILE A 12 6.89 -17.59 3.08
N THR A 13 7.39 -17.73 1.87
CA THR A 13 8.80 -18.08 1.68
C THR A 13 9.54 -16.87 1.08
N LEU A 14 10.64 -16.47 1.71
CA LEU A 14 11.36 -15.19 1.57
C LEU A 14 12.25 -15.11 0.32
N HIS A 15 11.91 -14.32 -0.72
CA HIS A 15 12.31 -14.74 -2.07
C HIS A 15 12.65 -13.68 -3.17
N ALA A 16 13.93 -13.27 -3.21
CA ALA A 16 14.72 -12.60 -4.27
C ALA A 16 15.12 -13.45 -5.51
N LYS A 17 15.39 -12.80 -6.65
CA LYS A 17 16.07 -13.40 -7.81
C LYS A 17 16.62 -12.29 -8.70
N GLY A 18 17.93 -12.03 -8.64
CA GLY A 18 18.53 -10.82 -9.21
C GLY A 18 20.00 -10.97 -9.60
N ASN A 19 20.42 -10.34 -10.71
CA ASN A 19 21.78 -10.50 -11.26
C ASN A 19 22.71 -9.33 -10.91
N ILE A 20 23.32 -9.44 -9.72
CA ILE A 20 24.69 -9.03 -9.35
C ILE A 20 25.23 -7.68 -9.88
N LYS A 21 25.36 -6.72 -8.95
CA LYS A 21 26.55 -5.87 -8.69
C LYS A 21 26.24 -5.06 -7.40
N GLU A 22 26.67 -5.40 -6.19
CA GLU A 22 27.57 -6.44 -5.68
C GLU A 22 26.84 -7.38 -4.69
N LYS A 23 27.48 -8.47 -4.24
CA LYS A 23 26.78 -9.76 -4.06
C LYS A 23 26.49 -10.23 -2.61
N SER A 24 26.32 -9.33 -1.63
CA SER A 24 26.61 -9.73 -0.23
C SER A 24 25.48 -9.90 0.80
N ARG A 25 24.25 -9.37 0.67
CA ARG A 25 23.28 -9.34 1.81
C ARG A 25 21.79 -9.43 1.46
N VAL A 26 21.44 -10.20 0.43
CA VAL A 26 20.06 -10.31 -0.09
C VAL A 26 19.29 -11.47 0.59
N ILE A 27 17.96 -11.57 0.38
CA ILE A 27 17.04 -12.50 1.08
C ILE A 27 16.32 -13.51 0.09
N GLN A 28 16.87 -14.75 -0.02
CA GLN A 28 16.49 -16.08 -0.66
C GLN A 28 15.72 -16.14 -2.03
N SER A 29 15.16 -17.26 -2.57
CA SER A 29 14.44 -17.31 -3.91
C SER A 29 13.26 -18.35 -4.13
N TRP A 30 12.03 -17.98 -4.61
CA TRP A 30 10.84 -18.91 -4.58
C TRP A 30 10.99 -20.03 -5.58
N THR A 31 11.03 -21.23 -5.02
CA THR A 31 11.00 -22.50 -5.74
C THR A 31 10.11 -23.45 -4.94
N SER A 32 9.43 -24.35 -5.64
CA SER A 32 8.31 -25.15 -5.13
C SER A 32 8.73 -26.35 -4.26
N VAL A 33 9.77 -26.21 -3.43
CA VAL A 33 10.33 -27.30 -2.62
C VAL A 33 10.62 -26.79 -1.21
N SER A 34 10.04 -27.46 -0.21
CA SER A 34 10.14 -27.10 1.20
C SER A 34 11.47 -27.51 1.83
N GLN A 35 11.97 -26.71 2.80
CA GLN A 35 12.43 -27.21 4.12
C GLN A 35 12.95 -26.16 5.13
N THR A 36 13.10 -24.87 4.78
CA THR A 36 13.67 -23.84 5.69
C THR A 36 12.76 -22.64 5.96
N ASP A 37 11.45 -22.84 5.90
CA ASP A 37 10.44 -21.79 6.08
C ASP A 37 9.94 -21.78 7.54
N PHE A 38 10.46 -20.87 8.37
CA PHE A 38 9.94 -20.64 9.73
C PHE A 38 9.02 -19.42 9.85
N HIS A 39 8.46 -18.92 8.73
CA HIS A 39 7.19 -18.20 8.76
C HIS A 39 6.01 -19.16 9.03
N SER A 40 6.17 -20.05 10.02
CA SER A 40 5.04 -20.77 10.57
C SER A 40 4.01 -19.75 11.06
N ASP A 41 2.73 -20.04 10.82
CA ASP A 41 1.63 -19.20 11.32
C ASP A 41 1.74 -18.97 12.83
N TYR A 42 2.40 -19.88 13.56
CA TYR A 42 2.62 -19.76 15.00
C TYR A 42 3.38 -18.49 15.42
N TYR A 43 4.61 -18.26 14.97
CA TYR A 43 5.36 -17.07 15.39
C TYR A 43 4.82 -15.80 14.72
N LYS A 44 4.51 -15.88 13.42
CA LYS A 44 4.04 -14.74 12.63
C LYS A 44 2.77 -14.10 13.19
N GLN A 45 1.82 -14.90 13.66
CA GLN A 45 0.59 -14.40 14.28
C GLN A 45 0.81 -13.85 15.70
N ASN A 46 1.99 -14.04 16.29
CA ASN A 46 2.30 -13.67 17.68
C ASN A 46 3.41 -12.61 17.82
N ILE A 47 4.03 -12.18 16.72
CA ILE A 47 4.96 -11.05 16.71
C ILE A 47 4.21 -9.75 16.98
N VAL A 48 4.72 -8.94 17.92
CA VAL A 48 4.15 -7.64 18.33
C VAL A 48 5.02 -6.45 17.95
N SER A 49 6.33 -6.64 17.78
CA SER A 49 7.24 -5.66 17.18
C SER A 49 8.29 -6.33 16.29
N ALA A 50 8.88 -5.58 15.37
CA ALA A 50 10.06 -6.01 14.62
C ALA A 50 11.15 -4.92 14.65
N THR A 51 12.42 -5.31 14.81
CA THR A 51 13.57 -4.39 14.86
C THR A 51 14.72 -4.85 13.96
N PHE A 52 15.26 -3.93 13.14
CA PHE A 52 16.46 -4.17 12.34
C PHE A 52 17.73 -3.71 13.05
N MET A 53 18.76 -4.54 12.98
CA MET A 53 20.01 -4.42 13.74
C MET A 53 21.25 -4.43 12.84
N ASP A 54 22.29 -3.70 13.25
CA ASP A 54 23.61 -3.59 12.63
C ASP A 54 24.54 -4.79 12.90
N ASN A 55 24.03 -5.78 13.64
CA ASN A 55 24.73 -6.96 14.11
C ASN A 55 23.80 -8.17 14.15
N ASN A 56 24.38 -9.38 14.14
CA ASN A 56 23.67 -10.65 14.07
C ASN A 56 23.84 -11.51 15.33
N ASN A 57 24.10 -10.88 16.48
CA ASN A 57 24.33 -11.60 17.74
C ASN A 57 22.99 -12.03 18.35
N VAL A 58 22.66 -13.32 18.22
CA VAL A 58 21.49 -13.91 18.89
C VAL A 58 21.76 -13.98 20.41
N PRO A 59 20.91 -13.40 21.26
CA PRO A 59 21.07 -13.44 22.72
C PRO A 59 20.52 -14.74 23.33
N ASP A 60 21.02 -15.12 24.52
CA ASP A 60 20.51 -16.28 25.29
C ASP A 60 19.01 -16.18 25.67
N SER A 61 18.42 -14.99 25.56
CA SER A 61 16.98 -14.74 25.78
C SER A 61 16.11 -15.04 24.55
N ALA A 62 16.70 -15.31 23.38
CA ALA A 62 15.96 -15.74 22.21
C ALA A 62 15.47 -17.19 22.41
N VAL A 63 14.18 -17.43 22.17
CA VAL A 63 13.61 -18.79 22.24
C VAL A 63 13.70 -19.55 20.93
N GLU A 64 13.93 -18.84 19.82
CA GLU A 64 14.15 -19.41 18.49
C GLU A 64 14.97 -18.42 17.63
N SER A 65 15.83 -18.94 16.75
CA SER A 65 16.66 -18.14 15.86
C SER A 65 17.05 -18.89 14.58
N TRP A 66 17.12 -18.18 13.46
CA TRP A 66 17.40 -18.77 12.15
C TRP A 66 18.17 -17.81 11.23
N ASN A 67 18.95 -18.38 10.31
CA ASN A 67 19.69 -17.62 9.30
C ASN A 67 18.78 -17.39 8.07
N VAL A 68 18.54 -16.13 7.70
CA VAL A 68 17.70 -15.68 6.58
C VAL A 68 18.48 -15.15 5.37
N SER A 69 19.81 -15.28 5.36
CA SER A 69 20.64 -14.88 4.20
C SER A 69 20.31 -15.71 2.95
N GLU A 70 20.33 -15.06 1.78
CA GLU A 70 20.30 -15.74 0.47
C GLU A 70 21.57 -16.55 0.20
N ASP A 71 22.71 -15.96 0.57
CA ASP A 71 24.03 -16.53 0.37
C ASP A 71 24.79 -16.47 1.69
N LYS A 72 25.30 -17.63 2.13
CA LYS A 72 26.08 -17.76 3.37
C LYS A 72 27.56 -17.47 3.18
N GLU A 73 28.04 -17.35 1.93
CA GLU A 73 29.44 -17.08 1.63
C GLU A 73 29.84 -15.61 1.88
N ASN A 74 28.86 -14.69 1.92
CA ASN A 74 29.09 -13.24 1.94
C ASN A 74 28.60 -12.51 3.20
N GLY A 75 28.10 -13.24 4.20
CA GLY A 75 27.65 -12.74 5.49
C GLY A 75 26.37 -13.42 5.97
N GLU A 76 26.10 -13.39 7.28
CA GLU A 76 24.89 -13.98 7.84
C GLU A 76 23.91 -12.91 8.30
N VAL A 77 22.70 -12.94 7.74
CA VAL A 77 21.53 -12.25 8.29
C VAL A 77 20.86 -13.23 9.23
N MET A 78 20.83 -12.92 10.53
CA MET A 78 20.12 -13.71 11.54
C MET A 78 18.79 -13.04 11.87
N ALA A 79 17.75 -13.86 12.04
CA ALA A 79 16.50 -13.45 12.64
C ALA A 79 16.27 -14.26 13.93
N TRP A 80 15.71 -13.64 14.96
CA TRP A 80 15.43 -14.30 16.23
C TRP A 80 14.24 -13.67 16.95
N VAL A 81 13.60 -14.44 17.82
CA VAL A 81 12.42 -14.01 18.59
C VAL A 81 12.66 -14.08 20.08
N VAL A 82 12.31 -12.99 20.78
CA VAL A 82 12.38 -12.87 22.24
C VAL A 82 10.96 -12.77 22.79
N PRO A 83 10.55 -13.56 23.80
CA PRO A 83 9.21 -13.49 24.37
C PRO A 83 8.94 -12.14 25.06
N THR A 84 7.78 -11.55 24.79
CA THR A 84 7.29 -10.34 25.47
C THR A 84 6.23 -10.63 26.54
N ALA A 85 5.75 -11.87 26.59
CA ALA A 85 4.81 -12.35 27.60
C ALA A 85 5.37 -13.60 28.29
N SER A 86 5.11 -13.75 29.60
CA SER A 86 5.65 -14.84 30.44
C SER A 86 5.12 -16.23 30.09
N ASP A 87 4.09 -16.32 29.26
CA ASP A 87 3.50 -17.55 28.72
C ASP A 87 4.00 -17.89 27.30
N ASN A 88 4.97 -17.12 26.78
CA ASN A 88 5.45 -17.18 25.40
C ASN A 88 4.32 -17.04 24.34
N SER A 89 3.24 -16.32 24.66
CA SER A 89 2.15 -16.07 23.68
C SER A 89 2.44 -14.94 22.70
N LYS A 90 3.45 -14.09 22.96
CA LYS A 90 3.84 -12.93 22.15
C LYS A 90 5.35 -12.73 22.11
N TYR A 91 5.85 -12.16 21.02
CA TYR A 91 7.27 -12.06 20.72
C TYR A 91 7.66 -10.73 20.08
N ASP A 92 8.86 -10.25 20.38
CA ASP A 92 9.58 -9.27 19.57
C ASP A 92 10.46 -10.01 18.56
N LEU A 93 10.38 -9.61 17.29
CA LEU A 93 11.25 -10.10 16.22
C LEU A 93 12.45 -9.16 16.05
N TYR A 94 13.63 -9.74 15.92
CA TYR A 94 14.84 -9.02 15.54
C TYR A 94 15.38 -9.61 14.24
N ILE A 95 15.85 -8.75 13.34
CA ILE A 95 16.52 -9.14 12.10
C ILE A 95 17.83 -8.35 12.03
N GLY A 96 18.95 -9.03 11.89
CA GLY A 96 20.25 -8.39 12.06
C GLY A 96 21.35 -8.99 11.21
N ALA A 97 22.20 -8.12 10.68
CA ALA A 97 23.37 -8.49 9.88
C ALA A 97 24.48 -7.47 10.14
N LYS A 98 25.75 -7.92 10.09
CA LYS A 98 26.89 -7.03 10.32
C LYS A 98 26.90 -5.87 9.31
N ALA A 99 26.74 -4.65 9.83
CA ALA A 99 26.58 -3.39 9.11
C ALA A 99 25.27 -3.28 8.27
N GLY A 100 24.19 -3.90 8.72
CA GLY A 100 22.85 -3.73 8.17
C GLY A 100 22.43 -4.79 7.14
N VAL A 101 21.12 -4.95 7.00
CA VAL A 101 20.41 -5.89 6.13
C VAL A 101 20.06 -5.19 4.81
N ILE A 102 20.12 -5.89 3.68
CA ILE A 102 19.69 -5.34 2.38
C ILE A 102 18.41 -6.06 1.96
N ALA A 103 17.41 -5.30 1.54
CA ALA A 103 16.15 -5.81 1.01
C ALA A 103 16.38 -6.57 -0.30
N ASN A 104 15.47 -7.50 -0.60
CA ASN A 104 15.49 -8.21 -1.87
C ASN A 104 14.85 -7.42 -3.00
N GLU A 105 15.32 -7.67 -4.23
CA GLU A 105 14.72 -7.11 -5.46
C GLU A 105 13.20 -7.35 -5.51
N ASN A 106 12.73 -8.44 -4.91
CA ASN A 106 11.33 -8.78 -4.75
C ASN A 106 10.88 -8.69 -3.27
N SER A 107 10.75 -7.47 -2.75
CA SER A 107 10.26 -7.18 -1.39
C SER A 107 8.74 -7.33 -1.23
N ARG A 108 8.11 -8.12 -2.12
CA ARG A 108 6.68 -8.43 -2.07
C ARG A 108 6.34 -9.21 -0.80
N ASN A 109 5.24 -8.84 -0.16
CA ASN A 109 4.68 -9.50 1.03
C ASN A 109 5.61 -9.59 2.27
N LEU A 110 6.71 -8.81 2.35
CA LEU A 110 7.77 -9.00 3.38
C LEU A 110 7.23 -9.06 4.83
N PHE A 111 6.27 -8.21 5.16
CA PHE A 111 5.53 -8.16 6.42
C PHE A 111 4.02 -8.45 6.24
N ASP A 112 3.59 -9.01 5.11
CA ASP A 112 2.18 -9.35 4.87
C ASP A 112 1.63 -10.24 6.00
N SER A 113 0.41 -10.04 6.49
CA SER A 113 -0.22 -10.88 7.52
C SER A 113 0.52 -10.97 8.87
N PHE A 114 1.35 -9.99 9.25
CA PHE A 114 1.82 -9.83 10.64
C PHE A 114 0.72 -9.17 11.50
N TYR A 115 -0.41 -9.86 11.67
CA TYR A 115 -1.64 -9.23 12.20
C TYR A 115 -1.49 -8.58 13.59
N ASN A 116 -0.63 -9.11 14.47
CA ASN A 116 -0.44 -8.58 15.82
C ASN A 116 0.69 -7.54 15.96
N ILE A 117 1.41 -7.20 14.88
CA ILE A 117 2.51 -6.24 14.92
C ILE A 117 1.98 -4.82 15.14
N LYS A 118 2.68 -4.06 16.00
CA LYS A 118 2.31 -2.70 16.43
C LYS A 118 3.37 -1.66 16.06
N SER A 119 4.63 -2.10 15.93
CA SER A 119 5.76 -1.27 15.50
C SER A 119 6.74 -2.08 14.65
N ILE A 120 7.37 -1.41 13.69
CA ILE A 120 8.55 -1.89 12.96
C ILE A 120 9.58 -0.78 13.04
N VAL A 121 10.83 -1.11 13.39
CA VAL A 121 11.92 -0.15 13.58
C VAL A 121 13.09 -0.53 12.68
N PHE A 122 13.42 0.33 11.71
CA PHE A 122 14.45 0.03 10.71
C PHE A 122 15.87 0.49 11.09
N ASN A 123 16.02 1.50 11.96
CA ASN A 123 17.32 1.98 12.50
C ASN A 123 18.43 2.26 11.45
N ASP A 124 18.07 2.68 10.23
CA ASP A 124 18.99 2.75 9.06
C ASP A 124 19.74 1.44 8.73
N ASN A 125 19.30 0.33 9.31
CA ASN A 125 19.88 -1.02 9.18
C ASN A 125 19.12 -1.87 8.15
N PHE A 126 18.28 -1.26 7.32
CA PHE A 126 17.52 -1.92 6.26
C PHE A 126 17.58 -1.11 4.97
N ASP A 127 18.54 -1.45 4.11
CA ASP A 127 18.74 -0.81 2.80
C ASP A 127 17.75 -1.38 1.78
N THR A 128 16.82 -0.54 1.32
CA THR A 128 15.80 -0.93 0.34
C THR A 128 16.14 -0.62 -1.11
N SER A 129 17.33 -0.06 -1.39
CA SER A 129 17.71 0.45 -2.73
C SER A 129 17.65 -0.61 -3.85
N ASN A 130 17.84 -1.90 -3.51
CA ASN A 130 17.70 -3.00 -4.46
C ASN A 130 16.25 -3.35 -4.82
N ALA A 131 15.25 -2.93 -4.05
CA ALA A 131 13.86 -3.37 -4.24
C ALA A 131 13.27 -2.86 -5.57
N THR A 132 12.73 -3.78 -6.36
CA THR A 132 12.00 -3.48 -7.62
C THR A 132 10.48 -3.62 -7.46
N THR A 133 10.01 -4.34 -6.45
CA THR A 133 8.60 -4.35 -6.05
C THR A 133 8.46 -4.37 -4.53
N MET A 134 7.51 -3.57 -4.03
CA MET A 134 7.06 -3.54 -2.64
C MET A 134 5.57 -3.91 -2.55
N GLN A 135 5.08 -4.69 -3.52
CA GLN A 135 3.69 -5.14 -3.55
C GLN A 135 3.31 -5.78 -2.21
N SER A 136 2.26 -5.25 -1.57
CA SER A 136 1.67 -5.82 -0.36
C SER A 136 2.67 -5.99 0.80
N MET A 137 3.75 -5.19 0.81
CA MET A 137 4.87 -5.34 1.75
C MET A 137 4.44 -5.28 3.22
N PHE A 138 3.47 -4.44 3.58
CA PHE A 138 2.91 -4.31 4.93
C PHE A 138 1.41 -4.67 4.97
N ARG A 139 0.94 -5.46 4.00
CA ARG A 139 -0.48 -5.81 3.89
C ARG A 139 -0.94 -6.57 5.14
N ARG A 140 -2.13 -6.28 5.66
CA ARG A 140 -2.68 -6.87 6.90
C ARG A 140 -1.79 -6.77 8.15
N CYS A 141 -0.87 -5.80 8.21
CA CYS A 141 -0.26 -5.35 9.47
C CYS A 141 -1.26 -4.52 10.29
N VAL A 142 -2.44 -5.11 10.59
CA VAL A 142 -3.67 -4.40 10.98
C VAL A 142 -3.58 -3.63 12.30
N ASN A 143 -2.59 -3.96 13.15
CA ASN A 143 -2.36 -3.30 14.44
C ASN A 143 -1.20 -2.29 14.45
N LEU A 144 -0.54 -2.02 13.31
CA LEU A 144 0.38 -0.87 13.19
C LEU A 144 -0.40 0.43 13.43
N ILE A 145 0.24 1.37 14.14
CA ILE A 145 -0.33 2.69 14.43
C ILE A 145 0.44 3.78 13.69
N GLU A 146 1.77 3.71 13.71
CA GLU A 146 2.67 4.56 12.92
C GLU A 146 3.70 3.64 12.25
N LEU A 147 4.15 4.02 11.06
CA LEU A 147 5.24 3.36 10.35
C LEU A 147 6.18 4.41 9.76
N ASP A 148 7.44 4.35 10.19
CA ASP A 148 8.50 5.22 9.70
C ASP A 148 9.25 4.52 8.56
N LEU A 149 9.21 5.12 7.37
CA LEU A 149 9.89 4.72 6.14
C LEU A 149 10.84 5.83 5.65
N SER A 150 11.28 6.73 6.54
CA SER A 150 12.17 7.84 6.20
C SER A 150 13.52 7.38 5.61
N SER A 151 13.97 6.19 5.97
CA SER A 151 15.19 5.55 5.45
C SER A 151 15.02 4.76 4.15
N PHE A 152 13.78 4.60 3.64
CA PHE A 152 13.54 3.78 2.44
C PHE A 152 13.99 4.51 1.17
N ASP A 153 14.95 3.92 0.46
CA ASP A 153 15.18 4.18 -0.97
C ASP A 153 14.21 3.31 -1.78
N THR A 154 13.30 3.94 -2.51
CA THR A 154 12.37 3.25 -3.43
C THR A 154 12.66 3.54 -4.90
N SER A 155 13.82 4.12 -5.23
CA SER A 155 14.19 4.59 -6.57
C SER A 155 14.26 3.51 -7.65
N ASN A 156 14.27 2.23 -7.29
CA ASN A 156 14.19 1.09 -8.21
C ASN A 156 12.80 0.42 -8.27
N VAL A 157 11.85 0.81 -7.42
CA VAL A 157 10.53 0.18 -7.31
C VAL A 157 9.63 0.56 -8.49
N THR A 158 9.04 -0.45 -9.15
CA THR A 158 8.10 -0.28 -10.25
C THR A 158 6.64 -0.61 -9.90
N ASP A 159 6.41 -1.35 -8.80
CA ASP A 159 5.08 -1.79 -8.35
C ASP A 159 4.95 -1.67 -6.81
N MET A 160 3.94 -0.91 -6.36
CA MET A 160 3.59 -0.65 -4.96
C MET A 160 2.15 -1.12 -4.63
N VAL A 161 1.62 -2.11 -5.37
CA VAL A 161 0.22 -2.55 -5.23
C VAL A 161 -0.10 -3.01 -3.81
N GLY A 162 -1.10 -2.40 -3.18
CA GLY A 162 -1.59 -2.83 -1.87
C GLY A 162 -0.58 -2.71 -0.74
N MET A 163 0.46 -1.86 -0.87
CA MET A 163 1.61 -1.82 0.04
C MET A 163 1.22 -1.77 1.52
N PHE A 164 0.19 -0.99 1.88
CA PHE A 164 -0.35 -0.85 3.23
C PHE A 164 -1.79 -1.38 3.37
N GLN A 165 -2.24 -2.27 2.49
CA GLN A 165 -3.65 -2.64 2.36
C GLN A 165 -4.14 -3.64 3.44
N SER A 166 -5.43 -3.61 3.78
CA SER A 166 -6.15 -4.82 4.23
C SER A 166 -7.17 -5.23 3.17
N ASP A 167 -7.33 -6.53 2.91
CA ASP A 167 -8.41 -7.09 2.09
C ASP A 167 -9.55 -7.69 2.94
N ASP A 168 -9.48 -7.51 4.27
CA ASP A 168 -10.51 -7.88 5.24
C ASP A 168 -11.27 -6.61 5.69
N ALA A 169 -12.59 -6.60 5.46
CA ALA A 169 -13.44 -5.47 5.78
C ALA A 169 -13.70 -5.31 7.31
N ASP A 170 -13.62 -6.42 8.06
CA ASP A 170 -13.80 -6.47 9.51
C ASP A 170 -12.47 -6.23 10.25
N ASN A 171 -11.34 -6.37 9.54
CA ASN A 171 -9.99 -6.21 10.08
C ASN A 171 -9.17 -5.22 9.23
N SER A 172 -9.58 -3.96 9.26
CA SER A 172 -8.91 -2.86 8.57
C SER A 172 -7.58 -2.46 9.22
N MET A 173 -6.76 -1.71 8.48
CA MET A 173 -5.50 -1.20 9.00
C MET A 173 -5.76 -0.03 9.96
N LYS A 174 -5.27 -0.15 11.20
CA LYS A 174 -5.32 0.88 12.25
C LYS A 174 -4.22 1.93 12.13
N ILE A 175 -3.44 1.90 11.05
CA ILE A 175 -2.36 2.83 10.80
C ILE A 175 -2.92 4.24 10.67
N GLN A 176 -2.41 5.14 11.51
CA GLN A 176 -2.80 6.54 11.60
C GLN A 176 -1.83 7.43 10.84
N ARG A 177 -0.55 7.04 10.78
CA ARG A 177 0.51 7.85 10.19
C ARG A 177 1.54 7.00 9.45
N ILE A 178 1.94 7.47 8.28
CA ILE A 178 3.04 6.90 7.49
C ILE A 178 4.04 8.03 7.23
N ILE A 179 5.26 7.89 7.71
CA ILE A 179 6.34 8.87 7.53
C ILE A 179 7.16 8.43 6.34
N LEU A 180 7.24 9.26 5.29
CA LEU A 180 8.05 9.01 4.09
C LEU A 180 9.25 9.96 4.09
N GLY A 181 10.39 9.50 3.56
CA GLY A 181 11.63 10.28 3.48
C GLY A 181 11.92 10.81 2.08
N GLU A 182 12.93 11.67 1.98
CA GLU A 182 13.37 12.28 0.71
C GLU A 182 13.80 11.24 -0.35
N ASN A 183 14.22 10.04 0.08
CA ASN A 183 14.60 8.93 -0.80
C ASN A 183 13.41 8.05 -1.26
N PHE A 184 12.17 8.36 -0.83
CA PHE A 184 10.97 7.63 -1.24
C PHE A 184 10.54 8.04 -2.67
N ASN A 185 11.36 7.65 -3.64
CA ASN A 185 11.28 8.06 -5.03
C ASN A 185 10.34 7.15 -5.87
N THR A 186 9.16 7.65 -6.21
CA THR A 186 8.16 6.91 -7.00
C THR A 186 8.34 7.01 -8.53
N SER A 187 9.38 7.65 -9.05
CA SER A 187 9.50 7.98 -10.49
C SER A 187 9.49 6.79 -11.46
N LYS A 188 9.83 5.58 -10.99
CA LYS A 188 9.74 4.33 -11.76
C LYS A 188 8.43 3.55 -11.54
N VAL A 189 7.59 3.96 -10.59
CA VAL A 189 6.35 3.26 -10.23
C VAL A 189 5.34 3.40 -11.36
N THR A 190 4.82 2.25 -11.81
CA THR A 190 3.79 2.16 -12.85
C THR A 190 2.41 1.81 -12.27
N ASN A 191 2.38 1.28 -11.04
CA ASN A 191 1.19 0.71 -10.45
C ASN A 191 1.10 1.02 -8.95
N MET A 192 0.13 1.86 -8.59
CA MET A 192 -0.16 2.30 -7.20
C MET A 192 -1.51 1.76 -6.71
N ARG A 193 -2.07 0.73 -7.37
CA ARG A 193 -3.39 0.18 -7.05
C ARG A 193 -3.49 -0.19 -5.56
N ALA A 194 -4.45 0.40 -4.86
CA ALA A 194 -4.73 0.18 -3.45
C ALA A 194 -3.55 0.41 -2.49
N MET A 195 -2.57 1.25 -2.84
CA MET A 195 -1.37 1.50 -2.02
C MET A 195 -1.72 1.79 -0.54
N PHE A 196 -2.71 2.65 -0.29
CA PHE A 196 -3.28 2.98 1.02
C PHE A 196 -4.73 2.46 1.20
N GLY A 197 -5.14 1.48 0.37
CA GLY A 197 -6.50 0.97 0.34
C GLY A 197 -6.88 0.27 1.66
N ASN A 198 -8.01 0.67 2.24
CA ASN A 198 -8.52 0.21 3.54
C ASN A 198 -7.63 0.58 4.75
N CYS A 199 -6.83 1.65 4.64
CA CYS A 199 -6.23 2.34 5.78
C CYS A 199 -7.27 3.22 6.51
N TYR A 200 -8.26 2.58 7.16
CA TYR A 200 -9.43 3.24 7.74
C TYR A 200 -9.08 4.33 8.76
N SER A 201 -8.00 4.13 9.53
CA SER A 201 -7.56 5.05 10.58
C SER A 201 -6.55 6.10 10.13
N LEU A 202 -6.15 6.12 8.85
CA LEU A 202 -5.09 7.01 8.35
C LEU A 202 -5.53 8.47 8.45
N VAL A 203 -4.78 9.28 9.19
CA VAL A 203 -5.02 10.72 9.38
C VAL A 203 -3.90 11.58 8.79
N ASP A 204 -2.69 11.02 8.60
CA ASP A 204 -1.52 11.74 8.10
C ASP A 204 -0.69 10.86 7.15
N VAL A 205 -0.54 11.32 5.91
CA VAL A 205 0.42 10.81 4.93
C VAL A 205 0.76 11.95 3.97
N ASP A 206 2.05 12.21 3.77
CA ASP A 206 2.51 13.18 2.78
C ASP A 206 2.84 12.45 1.47
N VAL A 207 2.04 12.71 0.43
CA VAL A 207 2.24 12.19 -0.93
C VAL A 207 2.63 13.29 -1.92
N SER A 208 2.87 14.53 -1.44
CA SER A 208 3.15 15.69 -2.29
C SER A 208 4.45 15.53 -3.12
N GLY A 209 5.39 14.72 -2.63
CA GLY A 209 6.64 14.36 -3.31
C GLY A 209 6.53 13.23 -4.36
N PHE A 210 5.35 12.66 -4.60
CA PHE A 210 5.21 11.54 -5.54
C PHE A 210 5.35 12.00 -7.00
N ASP A 211 6.36 11.49 -7.70
CA ASP A 211 6.40 11.51 -9.16
C ASP A 211 5.52 10.38 -9.72
N THR A 212 4.36 10.72 -10.26
CA THR A 212 3.39 9.76 -10.81
C THR A 212 3.44 9.65 -12.33
N ARG A 213 4.39 10.31 -13.02
CA ARG A 213 4.42 10.41 -14.50
C ARG A 213 4.47 9.10 -15.27
N ASN A 214 4.72 7.98 -14.61
CA ASN A 214 4.76 6.63 -15.19
C ASN A 214 3.63 5.72 -14.70
N VAL A 215 2.79 6.20 -13.76
CA VAL A 215 1.68 5.44 -13.19
C VAL A 215 0.56 5.30 -14.22
N THR A 216 0.18 4.06 -14.51
CA THR A 216 -0.96 3.75 -15.40
C THR A 216 -2.21 3.30 -14.63
N ASN A 217 -2.07 3.01 -13.33
CA ASN A 217 -3.14 2.45 -12.50
C ASN A 217 -3.12 3.03 -11.07
N MET A 218 -4.15 3.80 -10.74
CA MET A 218 -4.40 4.41 -9.42
C MET A 218 -5.68 3.86 -8.76
N ARG A 219 -6.19 2.72 -9.25
CA ARG A 219 -7.42 2.12 -8.72
C ARG A 219 -7.32 1.88 -7.20
N ASP A 220 -8.37 2.25 -6.49
CA ASP A 220 -8.55 2.07 -5.05
C ASP A 220 -7.43 2.71 -4.18
N MET A 221 -6.59 3.61 -4.72
CA MET A 221 -5.34 4.08 -4.08
C MET A 221 -5.51 4.59 -2.64
N PHE A 222 -6.55 5.39 -2.38
CA PHE A 222 -6.95 5.87 -1.05
C PHE A 222 -8.32 5.31 -0.62
N ALA A 223 -8.80 4.24 -1.25
CA ALA A 223 -10.14 3.71 -0.99
C ALA A 223 -10.33 3.37 0.50
N SER A 224 -11.44 3.82 1.08
CA SER A 224 -11.79 3.67 2.49
C SER A 224 -10.78 4.26 3.47
N CYS A 225 -9.99 5.26 3.10
CA CYS A 225 -9.27 6.12 4.05
C CYS A 225 -10.25 7.00 4.84
N PHE A 226 -11.08 6.38 5.69
CA PHE A 226 -12.22 7.02 6.34
C PHE A 226 -11.84 8.23 7.19
N ALA A 227 -10.69 8.17 7.89
CA ALA A 227 -10.24 9.21 8.82
C ALA A 227 -9.38 10.31 8.19
N LEU A 228 -9.03 10.21 6.90
CA LEU A 228 -8.08 11.11 6.25
C LEU A 228 -8.75 12.48 6.00
N PRO A 229 -8.29 13.59 6.62
CA PRO A 229 -8.97 14.87 6.54
C PRO A 229 -8.59 15.68 5.30
N LYS A 230 -7.39 15.45 4.76
CA LYS A 230 -6.84 16.08 3.55
C LYS A 230 -5.85 15.13 2.88
N VAL A 231 -5.63 15.32 1.57
CA VAL A 231 -4.53 14.71 0.82
C VAL A 231 -4.13 15.67 -0.29
N ASP A 232 -2.83 15.97 -0.42
CA ASP A 232 -2.31 16.83 -1.49
C ASP A 232 -1.91 15.97 -2.70
N VAL A 233 -2.68 16.06 -3.77
CA VAL A 233 -2.45 15.38 -5.05
C VAL A 233 -2.15 16.36 -6.20
N SER A 234 -1.85 17.62 -5.88
CA SER A 234 -1.65 18.70 -6.86
C SER A 234 -0.46 18.46 -7.80
N ASN A 235 0.54 17.69 -7.36
CA ASN A 235 1.71 17.30 -8.15
C ASN A 235 1.49 16.03 -9.00
N PHE A 236 0.34 15.36 -8.91
CA PHE A 236 0.11 14.11 -9.65
C PHE A 236 -0.03 14.38 -11.16
N ASP A 237 0.90 13.85 -11.94
CA ASP A 237 0.74 13.64 -13.38
C ASP A 237 -0.10 12.37 -13.59
N THR A 238 -1.34 12.54 -14.04
CA THR A 238 -2.28 11.45 -14.34
C THR A 238 -2.39 11.11 -15.83
N SER A 239 -1.60 11.75 -16.70
CA SER A 239 -1.75 11.68 -18.17
C SER A 239 -1.65 10.27 -18.76
N LYS A 240 -1.00 9.33 -18.06
CA LYS A 240 -0.89 7.90 -18.45
C LYS A 240 -1.87 6.98 -17.73
N VAL A 241 -2.65 7.49 -16.78
CA VAL A 241 -3.57 6.68 -15.97
C VAL A 241 -4.76 6.22 -16.81
N THR A 242 -5.00 4.91 -16.82
CA THR A 242 -6.16 4.30 -17.51
C THR A 242 -7.25 3.85 -16.54
N ASN A 243 -6.92 3.67 -15.26
CA ASN A 243 -7.85 3.20 -14.24
C ASN A 243 -7.75 4.04 -12.94
N MET A 244 -8.86 4.70 -12.61
CA MET A 244 -9.08 5.48 -11.39
C MET A 244 -10.30 4.94 -10.58
N GLN A 245 -10.75 3.71 -10.85
CA GLN A 245 -11.81 3.04 -10.09
C GLN A 245 -11.57 3.24 -8.58
N GLY A 246 -12.56 3.76 -7.87
CA GLY A 246 -12.55 3.85 -6.40
C GLY A 246 -11.42 4.66 -5.78
N MET A 247 -10.68 5.49 -6.54
CA MET A 247 -9.45 6.16 -6.05
C MET A 247 -9.65 6.91 -4.72
N PHE A 248 -10.78 7.60 -4.56
CA PHE A 248 -11.21 8.29 -3.33
C PHE A 248 -12.53 7.74 -2.76
N TYR A 249 -12.87 6.49 -3.10
CA TYR A 249 -14.06 5.83 -2.56
C TYR A 249 -14.02 5.87 -1.04
N ARG A 250 -15.12 6.26 -0.38
CA ARG A 250 -15.23 6.22 1.08
C ARG A 250 -14.22 7.07 1.87
N CYS A 251 -13.58 8.06 1.26
CA CYS A 251 -12.77 9.06 1.98
C CYS A 251 -13.64 10.08 2.74
N ARG A 252 -14.46 9.59 3.69
CA ARG A 252 -15.57 10.32 4.34
C ARG A 252 -15.15 11.52 5.21
N SER A 253 -13.89 11.59 5.64
CA SER A 253 -13.37 12.74 6.40
C SER A 253 -12.71 13.81 5.55
N LEU A 254 -12.49 13.60 4.24
CA LEU A 254 -11.98 14.67 3.38
C LEU A 254 -12.95 15.85 3.41
N THR A 255 -12.42 17.05 3.68
CA THR A 255 -13.20 18.29 3.67
C THR A 255 -13.12 19.03 2.33
N GLU A 256 -12.07 18.76 1.56
CA GLU A 256 -11.78 19.32 0.24
C GLU A 256 -10.93 18.34 -0.56
N LEU A 257 -10.88 18.52 -1.87
CA LEU A 257 -10.06 17.73 -2.79
C LEU A 257 -9.77 18.56 -4.05
N ASP A 258 -8.54 19.07 -4.19
CA ASP A 258 -8.07 19.68 -5.44
C ASP A 258 -7.54 18.59 -6.38
N ILE A 259 -8.17 18.49 -7.54
CA ILE A 259 -7.85 17.59 -8.65
C ILE A 259 -7.90 18.34 -9.99
N SER A 260 -7.78 19.67 -9.95
CA SER A 260 -7.78 20.54 -11.14
C SER A 260 -6.65 20.22 -12.12
N ASN A 261 -5.55 19.64 -11.63
CA ASN A 261 -4.41 19.15 -12.40
C ASN A 261 -4.63 17.80 -13.12
N PHE A 262 -5.70 17.05 -12.83
CA PHE A 262 -5.87 15.69 -13.35
C PHE A 262 -6.20 15.70 -14.85
N ASP A 263 -5.27 15.21 -15.68
CA ASP A 263 -5.56 14.76 -17.05
C ASP A 263 -6.19 13.37 -16.99
N THR A 264 -7.49 13.29 -17.30
CA THR A 264 -8.22 12.03 -17.37
C THR A 264 -8.44 11.52 -18.80
N SER A 265 -7.82 12.14 -19.80
CA SER A 265 -8.09 11.87 -21.22
C SER A 265 -7.76 10.44 -21.67
N ASN A 266 -7.00 9.67 -20.88
CA ASN A 266 -6.71 8.25 -21.11
C ASN A 266 -7.44 7.29 -20.15
N VAL A 267 -8.24 7.81 -19.21
CA VAL A 267 -8.97 6.99 -18.23
C VAL A 267 -10.16 6.30 -18.90
N THR A 268 -10.27 4.98 -18.69
CA THR A 268 -11.40 4.17 -19.16
C THR A 268 -12.34 3.75 -18.02
N ASN A 269 -11.88 3.76 -16.76
CA ASN A 269 -12.69 3.37 -15.60
C ASN A 269 -12.56 4.38 -14.45
N MET A 270 -13.70 4.93 -14.03
CA MET A 270 -13.90 5.84 -12.90
C MET A 270 -14.98 5.33 -11.93
N ARG A 271 -15.29 4.02 -11.97
CA ARG A 271 -16.30 3.36 -11.12
C ARG A 271 -16.13 3.76 -9.66
N SER A 272 -17.18 4.31 -9.06
CA SER A 272 -17.23 4.68 -7.63
C SER A 272 -16.11 5.63 -7.15
N MET A 273 -15.41 6.33 -8.06
CA MET A 273 -14.21 7.11 -7.75
C MET A 273 -14.40 8.14 -6.64
N PHE A 274 -15.58 8.78 -6.59
CA PHE A 274 -15.95 9.81 -5.60
C PHE A 274 -17.11 9.35 -4.70
N SER A 275 -17.43 8.07 -4.67
CA SER A 275 -18.59 7.57 -3.92
C SER A 275 -18.36 7.67 -2.41
N GLU A 276 -19.40 8.12 -1.70
CA GLU A 276 -19.40 8.39 -0.25
C GLU A 276 -18.45 9.52 0.21
N LEU A 277 -18.11 10.49 -0.66
CA LEU A 277 -17.50 11.77 -0.23
C LEU A 277 -18.51 12.71 0.46
N ASN A 278 -18.01 13.52 1.39
CA ASN A 278 -18.84 14.18 2.42
C ASN A 278 -18.82 15.73 2.39
N PHE A 279 -18.22 16.35 1.38
CA PHE A 279 -18.21 17.80 1.17
C PHE A 279 -19.22 18.24 0.10
N ASP A 280 -19.47 19.54 -0.07
CA ASP A 280 -20.63 20.08 -0.81
C ASP A 280 -20.38 20.36 -2.30
N LYS A 281 -19.14 20.54 -2.73
CA LYS A 281 -18.77 20.93 -4.11
C LYS A 281 -17.55 20.17 -4.62
N LEU A 282 -17.59 19.71 -5.86
CA LEU A 282 -16.43 19.12 -6.55
C LEU A 282 -16.25 19.78 -7.91
N ASP A 283 -15.02 20.22 -8.18
CA ASP A 283 -14.59 20.74 -9.48
C ASP A 283 -14.02 19.58 -10.32
N LEU A 284 -14.62 19.34 -11.48
CA LEU A 284 -14.21 18.38 -12.50
C LEU A 284 -14.05 19.08 -13.86
N CYS A 285 -13.72 20.38 -13.87
CA CYS A 285 -13.51 21.15 -15.09
C CYS A 285 -12.42 20.58 -16.01
N SER A 286 -11.38 19.96 -15.44
CA SER A 286 -10.29 19.29 -16.16
C SER A 286 -10.68 17.92 -16.75
N PHE A 287 -11.76 17.30 -16.28
CA PHE A 287 -12.08 15.91 -16.60
C PHE A 287 -12.53 15.75 -18.06
N ASP A 288 -11.74 15.00 -18.83
CA ASP A 288 -12.13 14.42 -20.10
C ASP A 288 -12.62 12.99 -19.87
N THR A 289 -13.91 12.76 -20.11
CA THR A 289 -14.52 11.44 -19.91
C THR A 289 -14.88 10.73 -21.21
N ARG A 290 -14.45 11.25 -22.36
CA ARG A 290 -14.83 10.73 -23.69
C ARG A 290 -14.36 9.29 -23.96
N LYS A 291 -13.34 8.81 -23.22
CA LYS A 291 -12.86 7.41 -23.25
C LYS A 291 -13.38 6.54 -22.08
N VAL A 292 -14.13 7.10 -21.13
CA VAL A 292 -14.61 6.38 -19.95
C VAL A 292 -15.76 5.46 -20.36
N VAL A 293 -15.66 4.18 -20.00
CA VAL A 293 -16.68 3.15 -20.25
C VAL A 293 -17.40 2.68 -18.98
N ASP A 294 -16.86 3.00 -17.80
CA ASP A 294 -17.45 2.65 -16.50
C ASP A 294 -17.35 3.85 -15.53
N MET A 295 -18.51 4.40 -15.17
CA MET A 295 -18.73 5.41 -14.12
C MET A 295 -19.71 4.89 -13.06
N ASN A 296 -19.84 3.57 -12.91
CA ASN A 296 -20.87 2.96 -12.08
C ASN A 296 -20.75 3.46 -10.63
N GLY A 297 -21.81 4.09 -10.14
CA GLY A 297 -21.85 4.68 -8.80
C GLY A 297 -20.84 5.81 -8.54
N ILE A 298 -20.29 6.50 -9.57
CA ILE A 298 -19.21 7.49 -9.39
C ILE A 298 -19.48 8.54 -8.28
N PHE A 299 -20.72 9.02 -8.11
CA PHE A 299 -21.13 9.93 -7.02
C PHE A 299 -22.15 9.29 -6.06
N SER A 300 -22.25 7.96 -6.02
CA SER A 300 -23.20 7.25 -5.14
C SER A 300 -22.92 7.56 -3.67
N GLY A 301 -23.95 7.85 -2.87
CA GLY A 301 -23.83 8.11 -1.44
C GLY A 301 -23.13 9.42 -1.05
N THR A 302 -22.91 10.35 -1.99
CA THR A 302 -22.20 11.61 -1.73
C THR A 302 -23.08 12.69 -1.10
N ASN A 303 -22.48 13.57 -0.30
CA ASN A 303 -23.10 14.81 0.17
C ASN A 303 -22.80 16.03 -0.71
N LEU A 304 -22.14 15.82 -1.86
CA LEU A 304 -21.98 16.81 -2.92
C LEU A 304 -23.35 17.37 -3.31
N GLN A 305 -23.50 18.69 -3.34
CA GLN A 305 -24.69 19.40 -3.80
C GLN A 305 -24.52 19.88 -5.25
N SER A 306 -23.31 20.28 -5.60
CA SER A 306 -22.94 20.82 -6.91
C SER A 306 -21.68 20.17 -7.46
N ILE A 307 -21.69 19.84 -8.75
CA ILE A 307 -20.53 19.36 -9.49
C ILE A 307 -20.32 20.29 -10.69
N TYR A 308 -19.10 20.76 -10.90
CA TYR A 308 -18.72 21.60 -12.05
C TYR A 308 -18.01 20.71 -13.08
N VAL A 309 -18.42 20.78 -14.34
CA VAL A 309 -17.88 19.90 -15.39
C VAL A 309 -17.48 20.66 -16.65
N GLY A 310 -16.34 20.27 -17.22
CA GLY A 310 -15.78 20.86 -18.43
C GLY A 310 -16.45 20.39 -19.73
N PRO A 311 -16.06 20.98 -20.88
CA PRO A 311 -16.65 20.66 -22.19
C PRO A 311 -16.33 19.23 -22.70
N ASN A 312 -15.37 18.54 -22.08
CA ASN A 312 -15.03 17.14 -22.40
C ASN A 312 -15.76 16.13 -21.49
N TRP A 313 -16.64 16.58 -20.60
CA TRP A 313 -17.48 15.70 -19.79
C TRP A 313 -18.68 15.19 -20.61
N THR A 314 -18.71 13.88 -20.84
CA THR A 314 -19.83 13.13 -21.43
C THR A 314 -20.10 11.84 -20.67
N THR A 315 -21.36 11.40 -20.70
CA THR A 315 -21.83 10.12 -20.14
C THR A 315 -22.32 9.14 -21.20
N GLU A 316 -22.31 9.52 -22.48
CA GLU A 316 -22.95 8.75 -23.58
C GLU A 316 -22.35 7.35 -23.80
N ASN A 317 -21.07 7.17 -23.49
CA ASN A 317 -20.32 5.93 -23.74
C ASN A 317 -20.02 5.13 -22.46
N ALA A 318 -20.53 5.54 -21.29
CA ALA A 318 -20.20 4.97 -20.00
C ALA A 318 -21.38 4.25 -19.32
N ASP A 319 -21.10 3.17 -18.57
CA ASP A 319 -22.04 2.69 -17.55
C ASP A 319 -22.17 3.73 -16.44
N ILE A 320 -23.29 4.46 -16.42
CA ILE A 320 -23.67 5.41 -15.37
C ILE A 320 -24.66 4.83 -14.35
N THR A 321 -24.83 3.50 -14.30
CA THR A 321 -25.73 2.86 -13.34
C THR A 321 -25.34 3.26 -11.91
N HIS A 322 -26.33 3.65 -11.11
CA HIS A 322 -26.16 4.20 -9.76
C HIS A 322 -25.35 5.51 -9.63
N MET A 323 -25.02 6.24 -10.72
CA MET A 323 -24.19 7.46 -10.68
C MET A 323 -24.53 8.42 -9.53
N PHE A 324 -25.83 8.66 -9.27
CA PHE A 324 -26.33 9.50 -8.17
C PHE A 324 -27.17 8.73 -7.14
N TYR A 325 -26.99 7.41 -7.02
CA TYR A 325 -27.76 6.59 -6.06
C TYR A 325 -27.49 7.03 -4.62
N ASN A 326 -28.53 7.37 -3.87
CA ASN A 326 -28.45 7.95 -2.52
C ASN A 326 -27.50 9.17 -2.41
N SER A 327 -27.35 9.94 -3.49
CA SER A 327 -26.53 11.17 -3.54
C SER A 327 -27.36 12.41 -3.22
N SER A 328 -26.69 13.45 -2.71
CA SER A 328 -27.25 14.80 -2.51
C SER A 328 -27.10 15.72 -3.74
N VAL A 329 -26.53 15.24 -4.85
CA VAL A 329 -26.24 16.07 -6.02
C VAL A 329 -27.55 16.60 -6.61
N SER A 330 -27.69 17.93 -6.60
CA SER A 330 -28.86 18.64 -7.09
C SER A 330 -28.56 19.54 -8.30
N SER A 331 -27.28 19.76 -8.61
CA SER A 331 -26.83 20.54 -9.76
C SER A 331 -25.57 19.95 -10.39
N VAL A 332 -25.56 19.91 -11.72
CA VAL A 332 -24.37 19.66 -12.55
C VAL A 332 -24.22 20.88 -13.46
N THR A 333 -23.19 21.69 -13.20
CA THR A 333 -22.96 22.96 -13.88
C THR A 333 -21.96 22.76 -15.01
N THR A 334 -22.39 23.03 -16.25
CA THR A 334 -21.58 22.89 -17.45
C THR A 334 -21.03 24.25 -17.90
N GLY A 335 -19.79 24.30 -18.38
CA GLY A 335 -19.27 25.45 -19.14
C GLY A 335 -19.10 26.76 -18.34
N GLN A 336 -18.86 26.66 -17.02
CA GLN A 336 -18.30 27.76 -16.21
C GLN A 336 -16.82 27.54 -15.86
N CYS A 337 -16.18 26.65 -16.64
CA CYS A 337 -14.75 26.46 -16.78
C CYS A 337 -14.26 27.33 -17.96
#